data_AF-A0A161MJ34-F1
#
_entry.id   AF-A0A161MJ34-F1
#
_cell.length_a   1.000
_cell.length_b   1.000
_cell.length_c   1.000
_cell.angle_alpha   90.00
_cell.angle_beta   90.00
_cell.angle_gamma   90.00
#
_symmetry.space_group_name_H-M   'P 1'
#
loop_
_entity.id
_entity.type
_entity.pdbx_description
1 polymer ?
#
loop_
_entity_poly.entity_id
_entity_poly.type
_entity_poly.pdbx_seq_one_letter_code
_entity_poly.pdbx_strand_id
1 'polypeptide(L)'
;KKILFVNVASECGFTKQYKELQTLSDKYSKELIVIGSPCNQFGKQEPGDALQIQEFCELNFGVTFLLTEKLDVKGSQQHALYRWLTDKDINGKKSSSVKWNFTKVFS
;
A
#
# COMPACT_ATOMS: atom_id res chain seq x y z
N LYS A 1 -14.08 3.57 11.00
CA LYS A 1 -13.18 4.25 10.05
C LYS A 1 -13.06 3.37 8.81
N LYS A 2 -12.97 3.95 7.61
CA LYS A 2 -12.61 3.20 6.39
C LYS A 2 -11.09 2.97 6.40
N ILE A 3 -10.65 1.84 5.86
CA ILE A 3 -9.22 1.55 5.73
C ILE A 3 -8.88 1.52 4.25
N LEU A 4 -7.89 2.32 3.86
CA LEU A 4 -7.36 2.39 2.50
C LEU A 4 -6.00 1.72 2.47
N PHE A 5 -5.94 0.53 1.89
CA PHE A 5 -4.70 -0.16 1.59
C PHE A 5 -4.17 0.31 0.24
N VAL A 6 -2.86 0.58 0.20
CA VAL A 6 -2.16 0.98 -1.02
C VAL A 6 -0.90 0.15 -1.15
N ASN A 7 -0.73 -0.60 -2.24
CA ASN A 7 0.55 -1.26 -2.48
C ASN A 7 1.56 -0.22 -2.97
N VAL A 8 2.63 0.01 -2.24
CA VAL A 8 3.56 1.13 -2.50
C VAL A 8 4.93 0.63 -2.98
N ALA A 9 5.69 1.55 -3.60
CA ALA A 9 7.01 1.31 -4.17
C ALA A 9 7.86 2.60 -4.05
N SER A 10 9.13 2.51 -3.65
CA SER A 10 10.05 3.65 -3.53
C SER A 10 10.61 4.11 -4.88
N GLU A 11 10.93 3.20 -5.79
CA GLU A 11 11.57 3.49 -7.08
C GLU A 11 10.56 3.49 -8.25
N CYS A 12 9.35 4.00 -8.02
CA CYS A 12 8.28 4.06 -9.00
C CYS A 12 8.08 5.48 -9.54
N GLY A 13 7.65 5.61 -10.79
CA GLY A 13 7.21 6.91 -11.34
C GLY A 13 6.04 7.53 -10.56
N PHE A 14 5.32 6.70 -9.79
CA PHE A 14 4.20 7.11 -8.94
C PHE A 14 4.58 7.39 -7.48
N THR A 15 5.86 7.26 -7.09
CA THR A 15 6.31 7.46 -5.69
C THR A 15 5.89 8.81 -5.12
N LYS A 16 5.78 9.85 -5.96
CA LYS A 16 5.30 11.19 -5.52
C LYS A 16 3.92 11.16 -4.85
N GLN A 17 3.10 10.14 -5.11
CA GLN A 17 1.79 9.95 -4.47
C GLN A 17 1.88 9.71 -2.96
N TYR A 18 3.05 9.39 -2.39
CA TYR A 18 3.24 9.34 -0.93
C TYR A 18 2.81 10.66 -0.26
N LYS A 19 3.11 11.82 -0.84
CA LYS A 19 2.70 13.13 -0.28
C LYS A 19 1.18 13.30 -0.30
N GLU A 20 0.54 12.86 -1.39
CA GLU A 20 -0.92 12.93 -1.53
C GLU A 20 -1.61 11.98 -0.55
N LEU A 21 -1.07 10.78 -0.35
CA LEU A 21 -1.56 9.81 0.64
C LEU A 21 -1.38 10.33 2.08
N GLN A 22 -0.25 10.98 2.36
CA GLN A 22 -0.02 11.64 3.64
C GLN A 22 -1.05 12.75 3.88
N THR A 23 -1.24 13.62 2.90
CA THR A 23 -2.26 14.69 2.96
C THR A 23 -3.66 14.12 3.19
N LEU A 24 -3.99 13.01 2.51
CA LEU A 24 -5.27 12.32 2.67
C LEU A 24 -5.44 11.73 4.07
N SER A 25 -4.38 11.11 4.59
CA SER A 25 -4.32 10.55 5.95
C SER A 25 -4.56 11.65 7.00
N ASP A 26 -3.88 12.79 6.86
CA ASP A 26 -4.01 13.91 7.80
C ASP A 26 -5.40 14.53 7.74
N LYS A 27 -5.87 14.83 6.53
CA LYS A 27 -7.17 15.48 6.29
C LYS A 27 -8.34 14.66 6.83
N TYR A 28 -8.29 13.34 6.70
CA TYR A 28 -9.38 12.45 7.10
C TYR A 28 -9.01 11.55 8.29
N SER A 29 -8.07 11.94 9.13
CA SER A 29 -7.53 11.13 10.25
C SER A 29 -8.61 10.56 11.21
N LYS A 30 -9.77 11.20 11.32
CA LYS A 30 -10.91 10.74 12.12
C LYS A 30 -11.76 9.66 11.43
N GLU A 31 -11.72 9.59 10.10
CA GLU A 31 -12.63 8.77 9.28
C GLU A 31 -11.91 7.69 8.46
N LEU A 32 -10.64 7.93 8.11
CA LEU A 32 -9.82 7.14 7.23
C LEU A 32 -8.52 6.72 7.93
N ILE A 33 -8.14 5.47 7.72
CA ILE A 33 -6.79 4.96 8.03
C ILE A 33 -6.14 4.61 6.70
N VAL A 34 -4.99 5.20 6.41
CA VAL A 34 -4.16 4.84 5.25
C VAL A 34 -3.10 3.83 5.70
N ILE A 35 -2.98 2.73 4.97
CA ILE A 35 -1.96 1.70 5.20
C ILE A 35 -1.23 1.47 3.88
N GLY A 36 0.08 1.75 3.88
CA GLY A 36 0.96 1.38 2.77
C GLY A 36 1.46 -0.05 2.94
N SER A 37 1.41 -0.83 1.87
CA SER A 37 1.98 -2.17 1.82
C SER A 37 3.09 -2.22 0.78
N PRO A 38 4.36 -2.09 1.19
CA PRO A 38 5.48 -2.14 0.27
C PRO A 38 5.47 -3.45 -0.51
N CYS A 39 5.70 -3.39 -1.83
CA CYS A 39 5.61 -4.56 -2.70
C CYS A 39 6.60 -4.48 -3.87
N ASN A 40 7.42 -5.52 -4.03
CA ASN A 40 8.46 -5.57 -5.07
C ASN A 40 8.04 -6.29 -6.36
N GLN A 41 6.77 -6.69 -6.49
CA GLN A 41 6.29 -7.54 -7.59
C GLN A 41 6.02 -6.78 -8.92
N PHE A 42 6.25 -5.47 -8.95
CA PHE A 42 6.03 -4.61 -10.12
C PHE A 42 7.31 -3.84 -10.44
N GLY A 43 7.98 -4.23 -11.53
CA GLY A 43 9.22 -3.61 -11.99
C GLY A 43 10.41 -3.73 -11.02
N LYS A 44 10.30 -4.53 -9.95
CA LYS A 44 11.28 -4.61 -8.86
C LYS A 44 11.61 -3.25 -8.23
N GLN A 45 10.59 -2.39 -8.11
CA GLN A 45 10.70 -0.98 -7.67
C GLN A 45 10.66 -0.79 -6.14
N GLU A 46 10.73 -1.85 -5.36
CA GLU A 46 10.83 -1.82 -3.90
C GLU A 46 11.90 -2.81 -3.39
N PRO A 47 13.18 -2.63 -3.82
CA PRO A 47 14.24 -3.59 -3.53
C PRO A 47 14.67 -3.59 -2.06
N GLY A 48 14.55 -2.45 -1.37
CA GLY A 48 15.02 -2.25 0.00
C GLY A 48 14.34 -3.15 1.04
N ASP A 49 14.98 -3.29 2.19
CA ASP A 49 14.38 -3.92 3.37
C ASP A 49 13.39 -2.99 4.09
N ALA A 50 12.74 -3.49 5.14
CA ALA A 50 11.70 -2.74 5.85
C ALA A 50 12.24 -1.43 6.47
N LEU A 51 13.47 -1.44 6.99
CA LEU A 51 14.09 -0.26 7.60
C LEU A 51 14.39 0.80 6.52
N GLN A 52 15.02 0.37 5.42
CA GLN A 52 15.35 1.25 4.29
C GLN A 52 14.10 1.89 3.67
N ILE A 53 13.01 1.11 3.54
CA ILE A 53 11.74 1.62 3.01
C ILE A 53 11.14 2.67 3.96
N GLN A 54 11.15 2.40 5.26
CA GLN A 54 10.64 3.34 6.26
C GLN A 54 11.43 4.65 6.23
N GLU A 55 12.76 4.57 6.32
CA GLU A 55 13.65 5.73 6.27
C GLU A 55 13.44 6.52 4.97
N PHE A 56 13.31 5.85 3.83
CA PHE A 56 13.04 6.50 2.55
C PHE A 56 11.73 7.29 2.58
N CYS A 57 10.64 6.69 3.09
CA CYS A 57 9.32 7.31 3.14
C CYS A 57 9.30 8.52 4.10
N GLU A 58 9.96 8.41 5.25
CA GLU A 58 10.06 9.47 6.25
C GLU A 58 10.89 10.64 5.71
N LEU A 59 12.13 10.38 5.26
CA LEU A 59 13.08 11.42 4.85
C LEU A 59 12.63 12.18 3.59
N ASN A 60 12.05 11.50 2.61
CA ASN A 60 11.73 12.09 1.31
C ASN A 60 10.31 12.65 1.22
N PHE A 61 9.38 12.12 2.03
CA PHE A 61 7.96 12.40 1.89
C PHE A 61 7.26 12.78 3.20
N GLY A 62 7.92 12.65 4.36
CA GLY A 62 7.31 12.93 5.65
C GLY A 62 6.14 12.00 5.98
N VAL A 63 6.19 10.76 5.47
CA VAL A 63 5.13 9.78 5.67
C VAL A 63 5.06 9.38 7.13
N THR A 64 3.86 9.46 7.71
CA THR A 64 3.55 9.06 9.09
C THR A 64 2.38 8.08 9.16
N PHE A 65 1.71 7.81 8.03
CA PHE A 65 0.72 6.75 7.96
C PHE A 65 1.39 5.37 8.07
N LEU A 66 0.62 4.36 8.46
CA LEU A 66 1.16 3.03 8.76
C LEU A 66 1.72 2.34 7.51
N LEU A 67 2.90 1.74 7.64
CA LEU A 67 3.46 0.82 6.66
C LEU A 67 3.47 -0.59 7.23
N THR A 68 3.07 -1.57 6.42
CA THR A 68 3.28 -2.99 6.74
C THR A 68 4.71 -3.40 6.44
N GLU A 69 5.09 -4.61 6.85
CA GLU A 69 6.22 -5.28 6.21
C GLU A 69 5.99 -5.47 4.71
N LYS A 70 7.07 -5.67 3.97
CA LYS A 70 7.02 -5.93 2.54
C LYS A 70 6.29 -7.26 2.29
N LEU A 71 5.30 -7.24 1.40
CA LEU A 71 4.46 -8.40 1.13
C LEU A 71 4.12 -8.56 -0.36
N ASP A 72 3.67 -9.76 -0.70
CA ASP A 72 3.21 -10.09 -2.04
C ASP A 72 1.71 -9.84 -2.17
N VAL A 73 1.31 -9.12 -3.23
CA VAL A 73 -0.08 -8.68 -3.46
C VAL A 73 -0.77 -9.42 -4.58
N LYS A 74 -0.05 -10.28 -5.32
CA LYS A 74 -0.56 -11.12 -6.40
C LYS A 74 0.21 -12.44 -6.50
N GLY A 75 -0.34 -13.38 -7.27
CA GLY A 75 0.29 -14.68 -7.57
C GLY A 75 0.05 -15.74 -6.49
N SER A 76 0.73 -16.89 -6.61
CA SER A 76 0.59 -18.02 -5.68
C SER A 76 1.00 -17.66 -4.25
N GLN A 77 2.02 -16.79 -4.12
CA GLN A 77 2.53 -16.32 -2.83
C GLN A 77 1.80 -15.08 -2.29
N GLN A 78 0.65 -14.71 -2.89
CA GLN A 78 -0.13 -13.55 -2.42
C GLN A 78 -0.44 -13.69 -0.92
N HIS A 79 -0.13 -12.63 -0.18
CA HIS A 79 -0.37 -12.55 1.25
C HIS A 79 -1.87 -12.65 1.58
N ALA A 80 -2.21 -13.31 2.69
CA ALA A 80 -3.60 -13.58 3.08
C ALA A 80 -4.46 -12.29 3.18
N LEU A 81 -3.86 -11.19 3.65
CA LEU A 81 -4.48 -9.87 3.67
C LEU A 81 -4.95 -9.44 2.27
N TYR A 82 -4.06 -9.50 1.27
CA TYR A 82 -4.40 -9.09 -0.08
C TYR A 82 -5.37 -10.04 -0.74
N ARG A 83 -5.27 -11.36 -0.47
CA ARG A 83 -6.28 -12.33 -0.90
C ARG A 83 -7.67 -11.92 -0.42
N TRP A 84 -7.82 -11.62 0.87
CA TRP A 84 -9.08 -11.13 1.43
C TRP A 84 -9.54 -9.83 0.77
N LEU A 85 -8.65 -8.83 0.62
CA LEU A 85 -8.98 -7.54 0.00
C LEU A 85 -9.40 -7.65 -1.47
N THR A 86 -8.92 -8.67 -2.18
CA THR A 86 -9.13 -8.83 -3.63
C THR A 86 -10.21 -9.81 -4.03
N ASP A 87 -10.76 -10.58 -3.09
CA ASP A 87 -11.71 -11.66 -3.38
C ASP A 87 -13.11 -11.36 -2.81
N LYS A 88 -14.10 -11.22 -3.70
CA LYS A 88 -15.50 -10.95 -3.32
C LYS A 88 -16.07 -12.06 -2.45
N ASP A 89 -15.69 -13.31 -2.69
CA ASP A 89 -16.28 -14.45 -1.99
C ASP A 89 -15.82 -14.48 -0.51
N ILE A 90 -14.71 -13.81 -0.21
CA ILE A 90 -14.15 -13.69 1.15
C ILE A 90 -14.54 -12.36 1.80
N ASN A 91 -14.48 -11.24 1.08
CA ASN A 91 -14.77 -9.91 1.65
C ASN A 91 -16.24 -9.46 1.52
N GLY A 92 -17.06 -10.18 0.75
CA GLY A 92 -18.48 -9.89 0.54
C GLY A 92 -18.79 -8.61 -0.25
N LYS A 93 -17.77 -7.88 -0.75
CA LYS A 93 -17.92 -6.58 -1.42
C LYS A 93 -17.63 -6.66 -2.91
N LYS A 94 -16.37 -6.92 -3.28
CA LYS A 94 -15.94 -6.92 -4.69
C LYS A 94 -14.65 -7.71 -4.89
N SER A 95 -14.53 -8.27 -6.09
CA SER A 95 -13.25 -8.78 -6.56
C SER A 95 -12.46 -7.62 -7.16
N SER A 96 -11.17 -7.56 -6.84
CA SER A 96 -10.26 -6.58 -7.40
C SER A 96 -8.93 -7.24 -7.73
N SER A 97 -8.11 -6.61 -8.57
CA SER A 97 -6.80 -7.16 -8.92
C SER A 97 -5.79 -6.02 -8.87
N VAL A 98 -4.67 -6.24 -8.20
CA VAL A 98 -3.57 -5.27 -8.18
C VAL A 98 -2.79 -5.37 -9.49
N LYS A 99 -2.98 -4.38 -10.37
CA LYS A 99 -2.34 -4.36 -11.69
C LYS A 99 -0.97 -3.67 -11.70
N TRP A 100 -0.76 -2.71 -10.79
CA TRP A 100 0.50 -1.97 -10.67
C TRP A 100 0.72 -1.42 -9.26
N ASN A 101 1.90 -0.82 -9.03
CA ASN A 101 2.19 0.00 -7.85
C ASN A 101 1.17 1.13 -7.69
N PHE A 102 0.91 1.49 -6.44
CA PHE A 102 -0.06 2.49 -6.00
C PHE A 102 -1.52 2.18 -6.34
N THR A 103 -1.92 0.91 -6.38
CA THR A 103 -3.35 0.52 -6.45
C THR A 103 -4.01 0.71 -5.09
N LYS A 104 -5.22 1.29 -5.07
CA LYS A 104 -6.00 1.58 -3.86
C LYS A 104 -7.10 0.54 -3.66
N VAL A 105 -7.16 -0.06 -2.48
CA VAL A 105 -8.23 -1.00 -2.10
C VAL A 105 -8.80 -0.61 -0.75
N PHE A 106 -10.12 -0.50 -0.66
CA PHE A 106 -10.82 -0.22 0.59
C PHE A 106 -11.26 -1.51 1.27
N SER A 107 -11.10 -1.57 2.59
CA SER A 107 -11.78 -2.52 3.47
C SER A 107 -13.04 -1.92 4.08
#